data_AF-A0A848VJL1-F1
#
_entry.id   AF-A0A848VJL1-F1
#
_cell.length_a   1.000
_cell.length_b   1.000
_cell.length_c   1.000
_cell.angle_alpha   90.00
_cell.angle_beta   90.00
_cell.angle_gamma   90.00
#
_symmetry.space_group_name_H-M   'P 1'
#
loop_
_entity.id
_entity.type
_entity.pdbx_description
1 polymer ?
#
loop_
_entity_poly.entity_id
_entity_poly.type
_entity_poly.pdbx_seq_one_letter_code
_entity_poly.pdbx_strand_id
1 'polypeptide(L)'
;MSRRDEILGQLTYLVDELEAQIGVIGLIPHVLWDARPPEAATLREMYASMLEREHGANRTRFGLEPQQVADSLEPAELLSALAGARSELVSALEGTDFNEEVAYQITQEDTDALRRVAERLHETSMGTPQVKAG
;
A
#
# COMPACT_ATOMS: atom_id res chain seq x y z
N MET A 1 20.66 18.79 -3.78
CA MET A 1 19.50 18.14 -3.15
C MET A 1 19.90 17.72 -1.76
N SER A 2 19.07 17.95 -0.77
CA SER A 2 19.28 17.41 0.58
C SER A 2 18.76 15.98 0.66
N ARG A 3 19.25 15.17 1.60
CA ARG A 3 18.75 13.79 1.84
C ARG A 3 17.27 13.79 2.17
N ARG A 4 16.78 14.80 2.88
CA ARG A 4 15.37 15.09 3.10
C ARG A 4 14.57 15.18 1.80
N ASP A 5 15.03 15.99 0.84
CA ASP A 5 14.33 16.18 -0.45
C ASP A 5 14.27 14.87 -1.25
N GLU A 6 15.31 14.04 -1.18
CA GLU A 6 15.35 12.72 -1.80
C GLU A 6 14.31 11.77 -1.21
N ILE A 7 14.21 11.70 0.12
CA ILE A 7 13.25 10.85 0.82
C ILE A 7 11.81 11.31 0.56
N LEU A 8 11.55 12.62 0.61
CA LEU A 8 10.23 13.18 0.29
C LEU A 8 9.85 12.88 -1.16
N GLY A 9 10.80 13.00 -2.10
CA GLY A 9 10.59 12.63 -3.49
C GLY A 9 10.25 11.15 -3.66
N GLN A 10 10.93 10.25 -2.93
CA GLN A 10 10.62 8.82 -2.95
C GLN A 10 9.23 8.52 -2.37
N LEU A 11 8.86 9.13 -1.25
CA LEU A 11 7.54 8.95 -0.66
C LEU A 11 6.42 9.49 -1.55
N THR A 12 6.65 10.64 -2.20
CA THR A 12 5.72 11.21 -3.18
C THR A 12 5.56 10.27 -4.38
N TYR A 13 6.65 9.71 -4.89
CA TYR A 13 6.59 8.72 -5.96
C TYR A 13 5.77 7.47 -5.58
N LEU A 14 5.87 7.01 -4.33
CA LEU A 14 5.06 5.89 -3.84
C LEU A 14 3.56 6.23 -3.80
N VAL A 15 3.20 7.50 -3.48
CA VAL A 15 1.81 7.98 -3.59
C VAL A 15 1.34 7.91 -5.04
N ASP A 16 2.13 8.44 -5.98
CA ASP A 16 1.79 8.45 -7.40
C ASP A 16 1.58 7.01 -7.94
N GLU A 17 2.42 6.06 -7.52
CA GLU A 17 2.29 4.65 -7.89
C GLU A 17 1.00 4.01 -7.33
N LEU A 18 0.62 4.33 -6.08
CA LEU A 18 -0.64 3.89 -5.49
C LEU A 18 -1.84 4.48 -6.24
N GLU A 19 -1.80 5.77 -6.59
CA GLU A 19 -2.84 6.42 -7.37
C GLU A 19 -2.96 5.84 -8.78
N ALA A 20 -1.84 5.56 -9.45
CA ALA A 20 -1.82 4.89 -10.74
C ALA A 20 -2.44 3.49 -10.67
N GLN A 21 -2.18 2.76 -9.57
CA GLN A 21 -2.77 1.45 -9.32
C GLN A 21 -4.29 1.51 -9.18
N ILE A 22 -4.88 2.57 -8.61
CA ILE A 22 -6.35 2.74 -8.51
C ILE A 22 -7.02 2.58 -9.88
N GLY A 23 -6.45 3.19 -10.92
CA GLY A 23 -6.99 3.15 -12.29
C GLY A 23 -6.97 1.75 -12.91
N VAL A 24 -6.00 0.92 -12.56
CA VAL A 24 -5.85 -0.45 -13.07
C VAL A 24 -6.66 -1.44 -12.24
N ILE A 25 -6.78 -1.20 -10.93
CA ILE A 25 -7.38 -2.11 -9.97
C ILE A 25 -8.90 -2.23 -10.13
N GLY A 26 -9.56 -1.14 -10.54
CA GLY A 26 -10.98 -1.21 -10.93
C GLY A 26 -11.26 -2.21 -12.06
N LEU A 27 -10.24 -2.67 -12.79
CA LEU A 27 -10.35 -3.68 -13.85
C LEU A 27 -10.16 -5.11 -13.35
N ILE A 28 -9.69 -5.30 -12.11
CA ILE A 28 -9.46 -6.62 -11.53
C ILE A 28 -10.80 -7.16 -10.99
N PRO A 29 -11.24 -8.36 -11.42
CA PRO A 29 -12.43 -8.99 -10.88
C PRO A 29 -12.35 -9.14 -9.36
N HIS A 30 -13.40 -8.77 -8.62
CA HIS A 30 -13.46 -8.88 -7.15
C HIS A 30 -13.09 -10.28 -6.63
N VAL A 31 -13.45 -11.35 -7.35
CA VAL A 31 -13.06 -12.72 -6.99
C VAL A 31 -11.55 -12.91 -6.84
N LEU A 32 -10.74 -12.18 -7.61
CA LEU A 32 -9.27 -12.26 -7.56
C LEU A 32 -8.69 -11.53 -6.35
N TRP A 33 -9.42 -10.56 -5.77
CA TRP A 33 -9.02 -9.85 -4.55
C TRP A 33 -9.01 -10.77 -3.33
N ASP A 34 -9.97 -11.67 -3.29
CA ASP A 34 -10.21 -12.61 -2.19
C ASP A 34 -9.67 -14.01 -2.49
N ALA A 35 -9.09 -14.21 -3.69
CA ALA A 35 -8.48 -15.47 -4.10
C ALA A 35 -7.23 -15.76 -3.25
N ARG A 36 -7.38 -16.66 -2.28
CA ARG A 36 -6.30 -17.09 -1.40
C ARG A 36 -5.34 -18.06 -2.09
N PRO A 37 -4.05 -17.72 -2.23
CA PRO A 37 -3.02 -18.67 -2.61
C PRO A 37 -2.64 -19.60 -1.45
N PRO A 38 -2.07 -20.78 -1.72
CA PRO A 38 -1.45 -21.60 -0.68
C PRO A 38 -0.36 -20.80 0.05
N GLU A 39 -0.42 -20.77 1.38
CA GLU A 39 0.62 -20.20 2.25
C GLU A 39 0.90 -18.70 2.07
N ALA A 40 0.05 -17.95 1.36
CA ALA A 40 0.21 -16.51 1.18
C ALA A 40 -1.10 -15.74 1.41
N ALA A 41 -0.95 -14.43 1.62
CA ALA A 41 -2.05 -13.49 1.84
C ALA A 41 -2.84 -13.22 0.54
N THR A 42 -4.12 -12.87 0.67
CA THR A 42 -4.89 -12.35 -0.46
C THR A 42 -4.45 -10.94 -0.85
N LEU A 43 -4.81 -10.47 -2.04
CA LEU A 43 -4.55 -9.07 -2.44
C LEU A 43 -5.22 -8.10 -1.46
N ARG A 44 -6.45 -8.38 -1.04
CA ARG A 44 -7.15 -7.58 -0.04
C ARG A 44 -6.38 -7.53 1.29
N GLU A 45 -5.93 -8.66 1.79
CA GLU A 45 -5.17 -8.74 3.05
C GLU A 45 -3.85 -7.96 2.96
N MET A 46 -3.17 -7.99 1.80
CA MET A 46 -1.93 -7.27 1.59
C MET A 46 -2.14 -5.75 1.64
N TYR A 47 -3.14 -5.23 0.90
CA TYR A 47 -3.47 -3.81 0.94
C TYR A 47 -4.02 -3.37 2.30
N ALA A 48 -4.82 -4.22 2.98
CA ALA A 48 -5.32 -3.94 4.32
C ALA A 48 -4.18 -3.84 5.34
N SER A 49 -3.22 -4.76 5.29
CA SER A 49 -2.04 -4.72 6.16
C SER A 49 -1.17 -3.47 5.91
N MET A 50 -1.06 -3.00 4.67
CA MET A 50 -0.40 -1.73 4.35
C MET A 50 -1.15 -0.55 4.98
N LEU A 51 -2.48 -0.51 4.84
CA LEU A 51 -3.32 0.55 5.38
C LEU A 51 -3.29 0.61 6.91
N GLU A 52 -3.34 -0.55 7.58
CA GLU A 52 -3.22 -0.65 9.04
C GLU A 52 -1.85 -0.16 9.52
N ARG A 53 -0.78 -0.51 8.81
CA ARG A 53 0.57 -0.04 9.14
C ARG A 53 0.68 1.47 8.97
N GLU A 54 0.04 2.01 7.94
CA GLU A 54 -0.02 3.44 7.67
C GLU A 54 -0.69 4.18 8.80
N HIS A 55 -1.94 3.83 9.07
CA HIS A 55 -2.74 4.50 10.08
C HIS A 55 -2.31 4.20 11.52
N GLY A 56 -1.52 3.14 11.76
CA GLY A 56 -1.00 2.79 13.07
C GLY A 56 0.48 3.16 13.22
N ALA A 57 1.36 2.25 12.80
CA ALA A 57 2.79 2.29 13.10
C ALA A 57 3.47 3.52 12.49
N ASN A 58 3.20 3.84 11.22
CA ASN A 58 3.90 4.91 10.51
C ASN A 58 3.51 6.28 11.08
N ARG A 59 2.21 6.55 11.25
CA ARG A 59 1.75 7.78 11.92
C ARG A 59 2.37 7.95 13.30
N THR A 60 2.36 6.90 14.13
CA THR A 60 2.97 6.94 15.48
C THR A 60 4.47 7.25 15.42
N ARG A 61 5.21 6.65 14.47
CA ARG A 61 6.66 6.90 14.28
C ARG A 61 6.97 8.36 13.93
N PHE A 62 6.01 9.11 13.39
CA PHE A 62 6.12 10.54 13.10
C PHE A 62 5.42 11.44 14.13
N GLY A 63 4.96 10.88 15.26
CA GLY A 63 4.27 11.65 16.30
C GLY A 63 2.87 12.12 15.90
N LEU A 64 2.25 11.46 14.91
CA LEU A 64 0.86 11.69 14.53
C LEU A 64 -0.05 10.69 15.25
N GLU A 65 -1.26 11.12 15.57
CA GLU A 65 -2.27 10.24 16.17
C GLU A 65 -2.65 9.12 15.19
N PRO A 66 -2.72 7.85 15.68
CA PRO A 66 -3.15 6.75 14.86
C PRO A 66 -4.63 6.90 14.47
N GLN A 67 -4.99 6.38 13.31
CA GLN A 67 -6.36 6.37 12.83
C GLN A 67 -6.88 4.94 12.78
N GLN A 68 -8.18 4.78 13.00
CA GLN A 68 -8.84 3.48 12.86
C GLN A 68 -9.14 3.22 11.39
N VAL A 69 -8.83 2.01 10.95
CA VAL A 69 -9.25 1.51 9.64
C VAL A 69 -10.64 0.90 9.79
N ALA A 70 -11.54 1.15 8.84
CA ALA A 70 -12.84 0.49 8.84
C ALA A 70 -12.68 -1.03 8.67
N ASP A 71 -13.50 -1.81 9.39
CA ASP A 71 -13.36 -3.28 9.45
C ASP A 71 -13.52 -3.98 8.09
N SER A 72 -14.18 -3.34 7.10
CA SER A 72 -14.34 -3.87 5.76
C SER A 72 -14.44 -2.73 4.75
N LEU A 73 -13.40 -2.57 3.94
CA LEU A 73 -13.38 -1.66 2.79
C LEU A 73 -13.43 -2.47 1.49
N GLU A 74 -14.20 -1.99 0.52
CA GLU A 74 -14.10 -2.51 -0.84
C GLU A 74 -12.72 -2.21 -1.44
N PRO A 75 -12.22 -2.99 -2.41
CA PRO A 75 -10.88 -2.81 -2.96
C PRO A 75 -10.53 -1.38 -3.37
N ALA A 76 -11.43 -0.70 -4.09
CA ALA A 76 -11.21 0.67 -4.53
C ALA A 76 -11.15 1.66 -3.33
N GLU A 77 -11.97 1.44 -2.31
CA GLU A 77 -11.97 2.24 -1.08
C GLU A 77 -10.69 2.02 -0.28
N LEU A 78 -10.20 0.78 -0.22
CA LEU A 78 -8.99 0.39 0.48
C LEU A 78 -7.74 1.09 -0.09
N LEU A 79 -7.61 1.11 -1.42
CA LEU A 79 -6.53 1.84 -2.08
C LEU A 79 -6.68 3.34 -1.98
N SER A 80 -7.90 3.86 -2.15
CA SER A 80 -8.14 5.29 -1.99
C SER A 80 -7.79 5.76 -0.57
N ALA A 81 -8.12 4.96 0.44
CA ALA A 81 -7.74 5.21 1.82
C ALA A 81 -6.22 5.13 2.01
N LEU A 82 -5.55 4.14 1.42
CA LEU A 82 -4.09 4.00 1.50
C LEU A 82 -3.34 5.16 0.83
N ALA A 83 -3.74 5.54 -0.38
CA ALA A 83 -3.18 6.69 -1.10
C ALA A 83 -3.42 8.00 -0.34
N GLY A 84 -4.62 8.18 0.22
CA GLY A 84 -4.96 9.32 1.06
C GLY A 84 -4.11 9.39 2.34
N ALA A 85 -4.02 8.28 3.08
CA ALA A 85 -3.22 8.17 4.29
C ALA A 85 -1.73 8.49 4.03
N ARG A 86 -1.22 8.01 2.90
CA ARG A 86 0.15 8.30 2.46
C ARG A 86 0.36 9.74 2.07
N SER A 87 -0.58 10.35 1.34
CA SER A 87 -0.54 11.76 0.99
C SER A 87 -0.55 12.67 2.22
N GLU A 88 -1.39 12.34 3.22
CA GLU A 88 -1.40 13.03 4.51
C GLU A 88 -0.05 12.91 5.22
N LEU A 89 0.54 11.72 5.24
CA LEU A 89 1.84 11.50 5.85
C LEU A 89 2.92 12.35 5.17
N VAL A 90 3.01 12.30 3.83
CA VAL A 90 3.98 13.11 3.07
C VAL A 90 3.80 14.60 3.35
N SER A 91 2.56 15.09 3.32
CA SER A 91 2.23 16.50 3.61
C SER A 91 2.67 16.90 5.02
N ALA A 92 2.51 16.01 6.01
CA ALA A 92 2.95 16.26 7.38
C ALA A 92 4.48 16.33 7.48
N LEU A 93 5.21 15.54 6.69
CA LEU A 93 6.68 15.52 6.67
C LEU A 93 7.27 16.72 5.92
N GLU A 94 6.62 17.22 4.88
CA GLU A 94 7.07 18.43 4.17
C GLU A 94 7.14 19.65 5.10
N GLY A 95 6.18 19.78 6.02
CA GLY A 95 6.06 20.90 6.95
C GLY A 95 6.83 20.78 8.27
N THR A 96 7.51 19.67 8.53
CA THR A 96 8.13 19.39 9.85
C THR A 96 9.58 18.93 9.73
N ASP A 97 10.36 19.05 10.80
CA ASP A 97 11.62 18.30 10.91
C ASP A 97 11.27 16.87 11.33
N PHE A 98 11.48 15.93 10.42
CA PHE A 98 11.23 14.51 10.66
C PHE A 98 12.53 13.72 10.75
N ASN A 99 12.44 12.55 11.36
CA ASN A 99 13.56 11.63 11.39
C ASN A 99 13.74 10.97 10.01
N GLU A 100 14.76 11.42 9.27
CA GLU A 100 15.09 10.91 7.92
C GLU A 100 15.29 9.40 7.89
N GLU A 101 15.85 8.81 8.94
CA GLU A 101 16.07 7.36 9.01
C GLU A 101 14.76 6.59 9.11
N VAL A 102 13.80 7.10 9.89
CA VAL A 102 12.45 6.53 10.00
C VAL A 102 11.72 6.62 8.66
N ALA A 103 11.78 7.78 8.00
CA ALA A 103 11.14 7.98 6.70
C ALA A 103 11.76 7.10 5.60
N TYR A 104 13.08 6.90 5.63
CA TYR A 104 13.76 5.98 4.73
C TYR A 104 13.34 4.52 4.97
N GLN A 105 13.30 4.05 6.23
CA GLN A 105 12.85 2.69 6.56
C GLN A 105 11.42 2.43 6.07
N ILE A 106 10.52 3.40 6.28
CA ILE A 106 9.14 3.32 5.80
C ILE A 106 9.08 3.20 4.27
N THR A 107 9.89 3.99 3.56
CA THR A 107 10.00 3.91 2.10
C THR A 107 10.43 2.52 1.64
N GLN A 108 11.41 1.90 2.32
CA GLN A 108 11.87 0.55 2.00
C GLN A 108 10.79 -0.51 2.27
N GLU A 109 10.14 -0.46 3.44
CA GLU A 109 9.07 -1.39 3.81
C GLU A 109 7.90 -1.35 2.81
N ASP A 110 7.52 -0.15 2.37
CA ASP A 110 6.43 0.03 1.40
C ASP A 110 6.80 -0.42 -0.01
N THR A 111 8.02 -0.11 -0.44
CA THR A 111 8.53 -0.58 -1.74
C THR A 111 8.50 -2.10 -1.81
N ASP A 112 8.93 -2.77 -0.74
CA ASP A 112 8.86 -4.23 -0.64
C ASP A 112 7.41 -4.75 -0.62
N ALA A 113 6.50 -4.05 0.07
CA ALA A 113 5.08 -4.41 0.10
C ALA A 113 4.44 -4.29 -1.30
N LEU A 114 4.66 -3.17 -1.99
CA LEU A 114 4.16 -2.94 -3.35
C LEU A 114 4.74 -3.93 -4.35
N ARG A 115 6.02 -4.29 -4.22
CA ARG A 115 6.64 -5.33 -5.04
C ARG A 115 5.93 -6.68 -4.86
N ARG A 116 5.66 -7.09 -3.62
CA ARG A 116 4.91 -8.33 -3.36
C ARG A 116 3.49 -8.27 -3.92
N VAL A 117 2.83 -7.12 -3.82
CA VAL A 117 1.51 -6.91 -4.41
C VAL A 117 1.57 -7.05 -5.93
N ALA A 118 2.57 -6.45 -6.60
CA ALA A 118 2.76 -6.56 -8.04
C ALA A 118 3.05 -8.01 -8.48
N GLU A 119 3.91 -8.72 -7.75
CA GLU A 119 4.17 -10.16 -7.95
C GLU A 119 2.86 -10.96 -7.84
N ARG A 120 2.05 -10.66 -6.81
CA ARG A 120 0.75 -11.33 -6.60
C ARG A 120 -0.26 -11.03 -7.70
N LEU A 121 -0.34 -9.78 -8.15
CA LEU A 121 -1.18 -9.38 -9.28
C LEU A 121 -0.77 -10.15 -10.55
N HIS A 122 0.53 -10.27 -10.79
CA HIS A 122 1.06 -11.02 -11.92
C HIS A 122 0.70 -12.51 -11.85
N GLU A 123 0.92 -13.17 -10.72
CA GLU A 123 0.52 -14.56 -10.50
C GLU A 123 -0.97 -14.78 -10.72
N THR A 124 -1.79 -13.85 -10.23
CA THR A 124 -3.25 -13.92 -10.32
C THR A 124 -3.74 -13.69 -11.74
N SER A 125 -3.02 -12.88 -12.53
CA SER A 125 -3.28 -12.67 -13.96
C SER A 125 -2.86 -13.85 -14.85
N MET A 126 -1.79 -14.56 -14.48
CA MET A 126 -1.21 -15.68 -15.23
C MET A 126 -1.81 -17.03 -14.81
N GLY A 127 -2.35 -17.10 -13.58
CA GLY A 127 -3.03 -18.24 -13.02
C GLY A 127 -4.41 -18.43 -13.64
N THR A 128 -4.45 -19.07 -14.82
CA THR A 128 -5.70 -19.65 -15.33
C THR A 128 -6.23 -20.63 -14.28
N PRO A 129 -7.51 -20.56 -13.85
CA PRO A 129 -8.06 -21.62 -13.02
C PRO A 129 -7.94 -22.91 -13.81
N GLN A 130 -7.15 -23.86 -13.32
CA GLN A 130 -7.31 -25.25 -13.73
C GLN A 130 -8.65 -25.70 -13.17
N VAL A 131 -9.72 -25.42 -13.93
CA VAL A 131 -10.99 -26.11 -13.78
C VAL A 131 -10.67 -27.56 -14.08
N LYS A 132 -10.47 -28.38 -13.05
CA LYS A 132 -10.52 -29.83 -13.20
C LYS A 132 -11.94 -30.16 -13.63
N ALA A 133 -12.14 -30.30 -14.94
CA ALA A 133 -13.22 -31.11 -15.48
C ALA A 133 -12.83 -32.57 -15.23
N GLY A 134 -13.45 -33.20 -14.24
CA GLY A 134 -13.23 -34.60 -13.89
C GLY A 134 -14.16 -35.01 -12.76
#